data_AF-A0A9D0L7Q3-F1
#
_entry.id   AF-A0A9D0L7Q3-F1
#
_cell.length_a   1.000
_cell.length_b   1.000
_cell.length_c   1.000
_cell.angle_alpha   90.00
_cell.angle_beta   90.00
_cell.angle_gamma   90.00
#
_symmetry.space_group_name_H-M   'P 1'
#
loop_
_entity.id
_entity.type
_entity.pdbx_description
1 polymer ?
#
loop_
_entity_poly.entity_id
_entity_poly.type
_entity_poly.pdbx_seq_one_letter_code
_entity_poly.pdbx_strand_id
1 'polypeptide(L)'
;MKGQTTSQPHLFDPCERTVAPRRCHLPAAALLWLLVMSLLLVSHDAPALVLAAPRARQATLAFQYAAAEEILSGAGDDAPVLLERGRVALYQAHCDHAVAVLQRSELETNDEGVRLLAVAKGCARASAASTVRHDKTNGVWVRFQDAADEALFPLIVMVAVKARDTLAKDLGTRLPNPIRIDLLRDQLSLSAMSGLPEQAAQTTGTVAIAKFGRVMMISPRASDRGYPWLDTLAHELTHLVISQATRDRAPLWLQEGVAKHEERRWRKQQPFDVAVSHDAVAFDGITRGIDLSLTGLGPSIAMLPSAEQAGVAFAEVASFVDYYVSKQGDGALGKLLLALREGGPKHTPSDAIKQLTQHDLKHWEKQWRAHLAALHPTLPTAAKHHHRDAARVAGRKLRLGQLLLGVGQPRAAAIELQQALAATPESSAVRCGLADAQLATGQWWRARRLLADTHQVLRPSGRWWSLHGALLQQQGLADAFFHGVAHDPLHPAVACEERVYGIYPPD
;
A
#
# COMPACT_ATOMS: atom_id res chain seq x y z
N MET A 1 -4.70 83.63 -42.33
CA MET A 1 -3.27 83.65 -41.94
C MET A 1 -2.57 82.71 -42.92
N LYS A 2 -2.01 83.25 -44.01
CA LYS A 2 -0.56 83.48 -44.22
C LYS A 2 0.25 82.19 -43.94
N GLY A 3 0.93 81.56 -44.89
CA GLY A 3 1.19 81.82 -46.31
C GLY A 3 1.58 80.49 -46.95
N GLN A 4 1.20 80.21 -48.21
CA GLN A 4 1.94 80.63 -49.42
C GLN A 4 3.33 79.93 -49.46
N THR A 5 3.75 79.25 -50.53
CA THR A 5 3.51 79.50 -51.96
C THR A 5 4.22 78.37 -52.73
N THR A 6 3.52 77.67 -53.64
CA THR A 6 3.69 77.72 -55.13
C THR A 6 4.96 77.02 -55.64
N SER A 7 4.99 76.29 -56.75
CA SER A 7 4.28 76.49 -58.02
C SER A 7 4.37 75.21 -58.88
N GLN A 8 3.27 74.87 -59.54
CA GLN A 8 3.18 74.06 -60.77
C GLN A 8 3.88 74.83 -61.95
N PRO A 9 3.75 74.54 -63.28
CA PRO A 9 2.83 73.61 -63.97
C PRO A 9 3.31 73.00 -65.33
N HIS A 10 2.38 72.29 -65.99
CA HIS A 10 2.25 72.10 -67.46
C HIS A 10 3.19 71.10 -68.15
N LEU A 11 2.85 70.35 -69.22
CA LEU A 11 1.66 70.10 -70.04
C LEU A 11 2.00 68.91 -71.00
N PHE A 12 1.00 68.39 -71.73
CA PHE A 12 1.06 67.61 -73.00
C PHE A 12 1.51 66.12 -72.98
N ASP A 13 0.54 65.19 -72.92
CA ASP A 13 -0.13 64.48 -74.05
C ASP A 13 0.70 64.14 -75.34
N PRO A 14 0.23 63.25 -76.24
CA PRO A 14 0.20 61.78 -76.22
C PRO A 14 0.95 61.16 -77.45
N CYS A 15 1.30 59.86 -77.46
CA CYS A 15 1.35 59.09 -78.72
C CYS A 15 1.57 57.59 -78.53
N GLU A 16 0.81 56.82 -79.31
CA GLU A 16 0.87 55.38 -79.52
C GLU A 16 2.20 54.93 -80.15
N ARG A 17 2.64 53.70 -79.84
CA ARG A 17 2.79 52.58 -80.80
C ARG A 17 3.57 51.41 -80.20
N THR A 18 2.84 50.30 -80.02
CA THR A 18 3.19 48.93 -80.40
C THR A 18 4.66 48.48 -80.32
N VAL A 19 4.98 47.69 -79.28
CA VAL A 19 5.97 46.60 -79.37
C VAL A 19 5.45 45.41 -78.57
N ALA A 20 5.20 44.28 -79.24
CA ALA A 20 4.90 43.00 -78.61
C ALA A 20 6.13 42.48 -77.83
N PRO A 21 5.93 41.79 -76.70
CA PRO A 21 6.75 40.61 -76.50
C PRO A 21 5.99 39.41 -75.91
N ARG A 22 6.20 38.28 -76.59
CA ARG A 22 6.68 37.00 -76.04
C ARG A 22 5.92 36.42 -74.84
N ARG A 23 5.35 35.24 -75.11
CA ARG A 23 4.98 34.22 -74.10
C ARG A 23 6.11 34.05 -73.08
N CYS A 24 5.90 34.54 -71.86
CA CYS A 24 6.69 34.15 -70.70
C CYS A 24 6.09 32.87 -70.13
N HIS A 25 6.84 31.77 -70.24
CA HIS A 25 6.63 30.60 -69.43
C HIS A 25 6.79 30.99 -67.96
N LEU A 26 5.72 30.84 -67.17
CA LEU A 26 5.82 30.81 -65.72
C LEU A 26 6.74 29.65 -65.34
N PRO A 27 7.81 29.87 -64.55
CA PRO A 27 8.65 28.77 -64.11
C PRO A 27 7.85 27.89 -63.15
N ALA A 28 7.92 26.57 -63.35
CA ALA A 28 7.32 25.54 -62.50
C ALA A 28 7.74 25.61 -61.00
N ALA A 29 8.60 26.56 -60.63
CA ALA A 29 9.04 26.80 -59.26
C ALA A 29 7.98 27.50 -58.38
N ALA A 30 7.04 28.26 -58.96
CA ALA A 30 6.04 28.99 -58.16
C ALA A 30 4.86 28.10 -57.67
N LEU A 31 4.54 27.02 -58.39
CA LEU A 31 3.53 26.05 -57.97
C LEU A 31 4.05 25.04 -56.93
N LEU A 32 5.38 24.80 -56.88
CA LEU A 32 5.98 23.96 -55.84
C LEU A 32 5.98 24.64 -54.46
N TRP A 33 6.10 25.97 -54.41
CA TRP A 33 6.11 26.70 -53.13
C TRP A 33 4.74 26.74 -52.43
N LEU A 34 3.64 26.76 -53.19
CA LEU A 34 2.29 26.67 -52.63
C LEU A 34 1.92 25.26 -52.19
N LEU A 35 2.46 24.21 -52.84
CA LEU A 35 2.30 22.81 -52.40
C LEU A 35 3.18 22.47 -51.19
N VAL A 36 4.39 23.04 -51.08
CA VAL A 36 5.28 22.83 -49.92
C VAL A 36 4.81 23.59 -48.68
N MET A 37 4.20 24.78 -48.83
CA MET A 37 3.56 25.49 -47.70
C MET A 37 2.24 24.85 -47.23
N SER A 38 1.55 24.08 -48.07
CA SER A 38 0.35 23.32 -47.66
C SER A 38 0.68 21.94 -47.08
N LEU A 39 1.92 21.44 -47.27
CA LEU A 39 2.47 20.28 -46.57
C LEU A 39 3.16 20.60 -45.22
N LEU A 40 3.33 21.89 -44.90
CA LEU A 40 3.85 22.37 -43.60
C LEU A 40 2.76 22.78 -42.60
N LEU A 41 1.48 22.62 -42.97
CA LEU A 41 0.37 22.51 -42.04
C LEU A 41 0.20 21.06 -41.57
N VAL A 42 1.31 20.39 -41.23
CA VAL A 42 1.22 19.33 -40.23
C VAL A 42 0.84 20.05 -38.94
N SER A 43 -0.44 19.93 -38.59
CA SER A 43 -1.01 20.37 -37.31
C SER A 43 0.02 20.18 -36.20
N HIS A 44 0.40 21.27 -35.53
CA HIS A 44 1.29 21.23 -34.35
C HIS A 44 0.74 20.31 -33.24
N ASP A 45 -0.52 19.87 -33.35
CA ASP A 45 -1.20 18.95 -32.44
C ASP A 45 -0.98 17.46 -32.73
N ALA A 46 -0.52 17.06 -33.92
CA ALA A 46 -0.36 15.65 -34.29
C ALA A 46 0.64 14.88 -33.37
N PRO A 47 1.85 15.39 -33.09
CA PRO A 47 2.75 14.72 -32.13
C PRO A 47 2.24 14.80 -30.68
N ALA A 48 1.41 15.80 -30.34
CA ALA A 48 0.81 15.92 -29.02
C ALA A 48 -0.27 14.86 -28.76
N LEU A 49 -1.10 14.55 -29.77
CA LEU A 49 -2.11 13.50 -29.70
C LEU A 49 -1.50 12.09 -29.57
N VAL A 50 -0.44 11.78 -30.35
CA VAL A 50 0.22 10.46 -30.32
C VAL A 50 0.86 10.16 -28.96
N LEU A 51 1.26 11.19 -28.22
CA LEU A 51 1.87 11.05 -26.90
C LEU A 51 0.89 11.22 -25.74
N ALA A 52 -0.40 11.44 -26.01
CA ALA A 52 -1.40 11.72 -24.98
C ALA A 52 -1.53 10.56 -23.98
N ALA A 53 -1.73 9.32 -24.45
CA ALA A 53 -1.89 8.16 -23.58
C ALA A 53 -0.65 7.88 -22.69
N PRO A 54 0.59 7.80 -23.22
CA PRO A 54 1.78 7.65 -22.37
C PRO A 54 1.96 8.78 -21.35
N ARG A 55 1.70 10.04 -21.74
CA ARG A 55 1.80 11.21 -20.83
C ARG A 55 0.74 11.15 -19.74
N ALA A 56 -0.50 10.81 -20.08
CA ALA A 56 -1.59 10.64 -19.13
C ALA A 56 -1.32 9.49 -18.15
N ARG A 57 -0.75 8.38 -18.63
CA ARG A 57 -0.31 7.28 -17.77
C ARG A 57 0.73 7.76 -16.75
N GLN A 58 1.75 8.49 -17.19
CA GLN A 58 2.78 9.03 -16.29
C GLN A 58 2.19 10.01 -15.26
N ALA A 59 1.25 10.85 -15.65
CA ALA A 59 0.53 11.75 -14.75
C ALA A 59 -0.32 10.95 -13.74
N THR A 60 -1.01 9.90 -14.18
CA THR A 60 -1.79 9.00 -13.32
C THR A 60 -0.92 8.31 -12.29
N LEU A 61 0.23 7.75 -12.70
CA LEU A 61 1.20 7.11 -11.81
C LEU A 61 1.85 8.07 -10.82
N ALA A 62 1.93 9.36 -11.17
CA ALA A 62 2.39 10.43 -10.29
C ALA A 62 1.26 11.00 -9.40
N PHE A 63 0.07 10.43 -9.47
CA PHE A 63 -1.17 10.86 -8.78
C PHE A 63 -1.61 12.29 -9.16
N GLN A 64 -1.32 12.71 -10.38
CA GLN A 64 -1.71 13.99 -10.97
C GLN A 64 -2.97 13.82 -11.83
N TYR A 65 -4.07 13.39 -11.22
CA TYR A 65 -5.26 12.95 -11.94
C TYR A 65 -5.88 14.04 -12.82
N ALA A 66 -5.98 15.28 -12.32
CA ALA A 66 -6.51 16.40 -13.11
C ALA A 66 -5.68 16.68 -14.37
N ALA A 67 -4.35 16.60 -14.27
CA ALA A 67 -3.47 16.75 -15.43
C ALA A 67 -3.63 15.57 -16.42
N ALA A 68 -3.84 14.35 -15.92
CA ALA A 68 -4.12 13.20 -16.77
C ALA A 68 -5.45 13.37 -17.52
N GLU A 69 -6.50 13.84 -16.85
CA GLU A 69 -7.80 14.13 -17.49
C GLU A 69 -7.69 15.24 -18.53
N GLU A 70 -6.96 16.32 -18.23
CA GLU A 70 -6.71 17.41 -19.17
C GLU A 70 -6.03 16.91 -20.44
N ILE A 71 -4.95 16.11 -20.30
CA ILE A 71 -4.25 15.48 -21.42
C ILE A 71 -5.18 14.60 -22.26
N LEU A 72 -6.06 13.83 -21.61
CA LEU A 72 -6.96 12.90 -22.29
C LEU A 72 -8.18 13.59 -22.93
N SER A 73 -8.60 14.74 -22.40
CA SER A 73 -9.76 15.50 -22.89
C SER A 73 -9.54 16.08 -24.29
N GLY A 74 -8.30 16.46 -24.61
CA GLY A 74 -7.89 16.94 -25.94
C GLY A 74 -7.55 15.83 -26.93
N ALA A 75 -7.66 14.56 -26.52
CA ALA A 75 -7.34 13.40 -27.36
C ALA A 75 -8.61 12.69 -27.86
N GLY A 76 -8.48 11.95 -28.98
CA GLY A 76 -9.56 11.15 -29.56
C GLY A 76 -9.96 9.94 -28.70
N ASP A 77 -10.85 9.09 -29.23
CA ASP A 77 -11.34 7.88 -28.56
C ASP A 77 -10.71 6.60 -29.14
N ASP A 78 -9.42 6.64 -29.46
CA ASP A 78 -8.71 5.42 -29.85
C ASP A 78 -8.42 4.53 -28.63
N ALA A 79 -8.12 3.25 -28.89
CA ALA A 79 -7.93 2.26 -27.81
C ALA A 79 -6.89 2.69 -26.74
N PRO A 80 -5.72 3.24 -27.08
CA PRO A 80 -4.76 3.71 -26.07
C PRO A 80 -5.31 4.84 -25.19
N VAL A 81 -6.05 5.81 -25.74
CA VAL A 81 -6.63 6.90 -24.96
C VAL A 81 -7.77 6.39 -24.08
N LEU A 82 -8.65 5.52 -24.60
CA LEU A 82 -9.73 4.91 -23.82
C LEU A 82 -9.20 4.07 -22.66
N LEU A 83 -8.13 3.31 -22.88
CA LEU A 83 -7.48 2.52 -21.83
C LEU A 83 -7.04 3.42 -20.66
N GLU A 84 -6.39 4.55 -20.97
CA GLU A 84 -5.91 5.47 -19.95
C GLU A 84 -7.04 6.32 -19.32
N ARG A 85 -8.11 6.66 -20.06
CA ARG A 85 -9.34 7.24 -19.48
C ARG A 85 -9.97 6.30 -18.45
N GLY A 86 -10.09 5.02 -18.79
CA GLY A 86 -10.56 3.99 -17.86
C GLY A 86 -9.64 3.83 -16.65
N ARG A 87 -8.32 3.88 -16.85
CA ARG A 87 -7.34 3.81 -15.76
C ARG A 87 -7.43 5.01 -14.83
N VAL A 88 -7.53 6.23 -15.34
CA VAL A 88 -7.70 7.45 -14.51
C VAL A 88 -8.98 7.36 -13.69
N ALA A 89 -10.09 6.97 -14.33
CA ALA A 89 -11.37 6.78 -13.64
C ALA A 89 -11.25 5.73 -12.53
N LEU A 90 -10.56 4.62 -12.78
CA LEU A 90 -10.19 3.68 -11.72
C LEU A 90 -9.41 4.42 -10.63
N TYR A 91 -8.26 5.04 -10.89
CA TYR A 91 -7.44 5.67 -9.84
C TYR A 91 -8.20 6.68 -8.97
N GLN A 92 -9.16 7.41 -9.53
CA GLN A 92 -10.02 8.35 -8.81
C GLN A 92 -11.12 7.70 -7.96
N ALA A 93 -11.29 6.39 -8.04
CA ALA A 93 -12.37 5.57 -7.47
C ALA A 93 -13.73 5.72 -8.16
N HIS A 94 -13.76 6.22 -9.39
CA HIS A 94 -14.97 6.32 -10.22
C HIS A 94 -15.27 4.98 -10.92
N CYS A 95 -15.62 3.95 -10.13
CA CYS A 95 -15.73 2.56 -10.61
C CYS A 95 -16.72 2.40 -11.78
N ASP A 96 -17.92 2.99 -11.69
CA ASP A 96 -18.96 2.86 -12.73
C ASP A 96 -18.55 3.54 -14.03
N HIS A 97 -17.93 4.72 -13.94
CA HIS A 97 -17.38 5.41 -15.11
C HIS A 97 -16.25 4.61 -15.75
N ALA A 98 -15.37 4.00 -14.94
CA ALA A 98 -14.34 3.11 -15.46
C ALA A 98 -14.95 1.92 -16.22
N VAL A 99 -16.02 1.30 -15.71
CA VAL A 99 -16.75 0.24 -16.43
C VAL A 99 -17.28 0.77 -17.76
N ALA A 100 -17.94 1.94 -17.75
CA ALA A 100 -18.52 2.55 -18.94
C ALA A 100 -17.49 2.79 -20.06
N VAL A 101 -16.28 3.21 -19.70
CA VAL A 101 -15.18 3.44 -20.66
C VAL A 101 -14.52 2.13 -21.09
N LEU A 102 -14.18 1.25 -20.14
CA LEU A 102 -13.40 0.04 -20.39
C LEU A 102 -14.19 -1.07 -21.12
N GLN A 103 -15.51 -1.00 -21.14
CA GLN A 103 -16.38 -1.95 -21.85
C GLN A 103 -16.59 -1.62 -23.34
N ARG A 104 -16.02 -0.52 -23.83
CA ARG A 104 -16.15 -0.11 -25.22
C ARG A 104 -15.49 -1.11 -26.17
N SER A 105 -16.07 -1.29 -27.37
CA SER A 105 -15.65 -2.28 -28.36
C SER A 105 -14.19 -2.16 -28.79
N GLU A 106 -13.64 -0.95 -28.77
CA GLU A 106 -12.25 -0.65 -29.10
C GLU A 106 -11.24 -1.32 -28.15
N LEU A 107 -11.69 -1.75 -26.96
CA LEU A 107 -10.86 -2.40 -25.94
C LEU A 107 -11.12 -3.91 -25.80
N GLU A 108 -12.07 -4.47 -26.55
CA GLU A 108 -12.46 -5.89 -26.41
C GLU A 108 -11.30 -6.86 -26.67
N THR A 109 -10.42 -6.54 -27.62
CA THR A 109 -9.24 -7.34 -27.97
C THR A 109 -7.96 -6.88 -27.27
N ASN A 110 -8.05 -5.87 -26.39
CA ASN A 110 -6.91 -5.37 -25.64
C ASN A 110 -6.79 -6.10 -24.30
N ASP A 111 -5.77 -6.96 -24.15
CA ASP A 111 -5.56 -7.76 -22.94
C ASP A 111 -5.50 -6.92 -21.64
N GLU A 112 -4.91 -5.72 -21.69
CA GLU A 112 -4.86 -4.83 -20.53
C GLU A 112 -6.23 -4.21 -20.25
N GLY A 113 -6.95 -3.79 -21.28
CA GLY A 113 -8.33 -3.29 -21.21
C GLY A 113 -9.26 -4.32 -20.59
N VAL A 114 -9.19 -5.58 -21.04
CA VAL A 114 -9.98 -6.70 -20.48
C VAL A 114 -9.70 -6.91 -19.00
N ARG A 115 -8.42 -6.90 -18.59
CA ARG A 115 -8.04 -7.02 -17.17
C ARG A 115 -8.54 -5.84 -16.33
N LEU A 116 -8.38 -4.61 -16.82
CA LEU A 116 -8.86 -3.42 -16.12
C LEU A 116 -10.39 -3.38 -16.04
N LEU A 117 -11.10 -3.85 -17.07
CA LEU A 117 -12.56 -3.96 -17.05
C LEU A 117 -13.04 -4.93 -15.97
N ALA A 118 -12.37 -6.07 -15.81
CA ALA A 118 -12.69 -7.03 -14.75
C ALA A 118 -12.53 -6.39 -13.35
N VAL A 119 -11.44 -5.65 -13.15
CA VAL A 119 -11.20 -4.87 -11.94
C VAL A 119 -12.27 -3.79 -11.74
N ALA A 120 -12.64 -3.05 -12.78
CA ALA A 120 -13.65 -2.00 -12.71
C ALA A 120 -15.02 -2.57 -12.33
N LYS A 121 -15.41 -3.72 -12.89
CA LYS A 121 -16.64 -4.44 -12.50
C LYS A 121 -16.58 -4.94 -11.05
N GLY A 122 -15.41 -5.39 -10.58
CA GLY A 122 -15.18 -5.73 -9.18
C GLY A 122 -15.34 -4.52 -8.25
N CYS A 123 -14.69 -3.40 -8.59
CA CYS A 123 -14.77 -2.11 -7.92
C CYS A 123 -16.22 -1.62 -7.80
N ALA A 124 -16.97 -1.62 -8.91
CA ALA A 124 -18.37 -1.18 -8.93
C ALA A 124 -19.26 -2.03 -8.01
N ARG A 125 -19.13 -3.36 -8.08
CA ARG A 125 -19.90 -4.28 -7.20
C ARG A 125 -19.54 -4.11 -5.73
N ALA A 126 -18.25 -4.06 -5.40
CA ALA A 126 -17.79 -3.92 -4.02
C ALA A 126 -18.09 -2.54 -3.41
N SER A 127 -18.34 -1.53 -4.24
CA SER A 127 -18.71 -0.18 -3.79
C SER A 127 -20.19 0.14 -3.88
N ALA A 128 -21.00 -0.76 -4.45
CA ALA A 128 -22.44 -0.61 -4.46
C ALA A 128 -22.97 -0.52 -3.02
N ALA A 129 -23.82 0.50 -2.76
CA ALA A 129 -24.38 0.80 -1.43
C ALA A 129 -23.35 1.08 -0.32
N SER A 130 -22.10 1.38 -0.68
CA SER A 130 -21.09 1.83 0.30
C SER A 130 -21.40 3.22 0.84
N THR A 131 -20.94 3.51 2.05
CA THR A 131 -20.96 4.86 2.62
C THR A 131 -19.58 5.50 2.54
N VAL A 132 -19.54 6.82 2.46
CA VAL A 132 -18.29 7.57 2.31
C VAL A 132 -18.18 8.63 3.39
N ARG A 133 -17.03 8.68 4.04
CA ARG A 133 -16.66 9.73 5.00
C ARG A 133 -15.41 10.44 4.51
N HIS A 134 -15.41 11.76 4.67
CA HIS A 134 -14.32 12.60 4.21
C HIS A 134 -13.91 13.58 5.31
N ASP A 135 -12.67 13.47 5.75
CA ASP A 135 -12.00 14.50 6.52
C ASP A 135 -11.33 15.46 5.55
N LYS A 136 -12.03 16.54 5.21
CA LYS A 136 -11.54 17.57 4.28
C LYS A 136 -10.34 18.32 4.82
N THR A 137 -10.21 18.46 6.14
CA THR A 137 -9.11 19.18 6.79
C THR A 137 -7.80 18.43 6.58
N ASN A 138 -7.82 17.12 6.82
CA ASN A 138 -6.63 16.29 6.67
C ASN A 138 -6.48 15.65 5.29
N GLY A 139 -7.50 15.76 4.43
CA GLY A 139 -7.52 15.17 3.09
C GLY A 139 -7.55 13.64 3.13
N VAL A 140 -8.42 13.06 3.96
CA VAL A 140 -8.59 11.60 4.08
C VAL A 140 -10.01 11.22 3.67
N TRP A 141 -10.12 10.39 2.64
CA TRP A 141 -11.37 9.90 2.09
C TRP A 141 -11.45 8.39 2.33
N VAL A 142 -12.50 7.95 3.02
CA VAL A 142 -12.71 6.55 3.35
C VAL A 142 -14.07 6.11 2.86
N ARG A 143 -14.10 5.02 2.09
CA ARG A 143 -15.32 4.34 1.69
C ARG A 143 -15.46 3.04 2.48
N PHE A 144 -16.63 2.86 3.06
CA PHE A 144 -16.99 1.71 3.87
C PHE A 144 -17.97 0.84 3.09
N GLN A 145 -17.59 -0.39 2.78
CA GLN A 145 -18.50 -1.36 2.18
C GLN A 145 -19.67 -1.71 3.13
N ASP A 146 -19.46 -1.57 4.43
CA ASP A 146 -20.48 -1.74 5.47
C ASP A 146 -20.46 -0.53 6.42
N ALA A 147 -21.61 0.13 6.58
CA ALA A 147 -21.77 1.31 7.41
C ALA A 147 -21.45 1.06 8.90
N ALA A 148 -21.51 -0.18 9.38
CA ALA A 148 -21.13 -0.53 10.75
C ALA A 148 -19.64 -0.23 11.03
N ASP A 149 -18.79 -0.24 10.01
CA ASP A 149 -17.37 0.05 10.16
C ASP A 149 -17.06 1.56 10.20
N GLU A 150 -18.04 2.45 9.99
CA GLU A 150 -17.83 3.90 10.07
C GLU A 150 -17.30 4.37 11.44
N ALA A 151 -17.55 3.60 12.50
CA ALA A 151 -16.99 3.85 13.83
C ALA A 151 -15.44 3.83 13.84
N LEU A 152 -14.81 3.18 12.86
CA LEU A 152 -13.35 3.11 12.71
C LEU A 152 -12.76 4.36 12.05
N PHE A 153 -13.59 5.24 11.47
CA PHE A 153 -13.14 6.42 10.72
C PHE A 153 -12.14 7.31 11.47
N PRO A 154 -12.31 7.65 12.76
CA PRO A 154 -11.34 8.48 13.48
C PRO A 154 -9.95 7.84 13.60
N LEU A 155 -9.89 6.51 13.78
CA LEU A 155 -8.62 5.77 13.87
C LEU A 155 -7.92 5.72 12.51
N ILE A 156 -8.69 5.50 11.43
CA ILE A 156 -8.17 5.50 10.05
C ILE A 156 -7.56 6.86 9.71
N VAL A 157 -8.28 7.95 10.00
CA VAL A 157 -7.78 9.32 9.76
C VAL A 157 -6.49 9.58 10.53
N MET A 158 -6.46 9.22 11.82
CA MET A 158 -5.28 9.43 12.68
C MET A 158 -4.05 8.71 12.13
N VAL A 159 -4.18 7.44 11.74
CA VAL A 159 -3.07 6.68 11.14
C VAL A 159 -2.68 7.26 9.79
N ALA A 160 -3.65 7.53 8.91
CA ALA A 160 -3.37 8.06 7.57
C ALA A 160 -2.59 9.37 7.61
N VAL A 161 -2.92 10.27 8.55
CA VAL A 161 -2.20 11.53 8.76
C VAL A 161 -0.78 11.28 9.27
N LYS A 162 -0.64 10.52 10.36
CA LYS A 162 0.68 10.25 10.96
C LYS A 162 1.60 9.50 10.00
N ALA A 163 1.09 8.46 9.33
CA ALA A 163 1.84 7.71 8.34
C ALA A 163 2.23 8.60 7.16
N ARG A 164 1.33 9.43 6.62
CA ARG A 164 1.69 10.37 5.54
C ARG A 164 2.82 11.32 5.95
N ASP A 165 2.79 11.83 7.18
CA ASP A 165 3.81 12.74 7.68
C ASP A 165 5.17 12.04 7.90
N THR A 166 5.16 10.85 8.50
CA THR A 166 6.36 10.01 8.66
C THR A 166 6.95 9.62 7.31
N LEU A 167 6.14 9.10 6.39
CA LEU A 167 6.59 8.67 5.06
C LEU A 167 7.12 9.85 4.23
N ALA A 168 6.51 11.03 4.34
CA ALA A 168 7.01 12.23 3.67
C ALA A 168 8.41 12.62 4.17
N LYS A 169 8.66 12.48 5.48
CA LYS A 169 9.96 12.73 6.09
C LYS A 169 10.99 11.68 5.66
N ASP A 170 10.63 10.40 5.74
CA ASP A 170 11.58 9.28 5.61
C ASP A 170 11.88 8.94 4.13
N LEU A 171 10.87 9.07 3.25
CA LEU A 171 10.97 8.73 1.82
C LEU A 171 11.05 9.95 0.90
N GLY A 172 10.90 11.17 1.43
CA GLY A 172 10.98 12.42 0.66
C GLY A 172 9.83 12.65 -0.32
N THR A 173 8.76 11.85 -0.24
CA THR A 173 7.56 11.95 -1.09
C THR A 173 6.31 11.97 -0.25
N ARG A 174 5.45 12.98 -0.45
CA ARG A 174 4.18 13.13 0.27
C ARG A 174 3.01 12.72 -0.61
N LEU A 175 2.13 11.85 -0.08
CA LEU A 175 0.88 11.51 -0.74
C LEU A 175 -0.01 12.75 -0.93
N PRO A 176 -0.58 12.97 -2.13
CA PRO A 176 -1.49 14.07 -2.39
C PRO A 176 -2.86 13.82 -1.74
N ASN A 177 -3.65 14.89 -1.60
CA ASN A 177 -5.01 14.82 -1.10
C ASN A 177 -6.03 14.51 -2.22
N PRO A 178 -7.11 13.76 -1.92
CA PRO A 178 -7.27 12.98 -0.70
C PRO A 178 -6.50 11.66 -0.76
N ILE A 179 -6.02 11.19 0.40
CA ILE A 179 -5.66 9.78 0.61
C ILE A 179 -6.97 8.99 0.51
N ARG A 180 -7.04 7.99 -0.37
CA ARG A 180 -8.22 7.14 -0.57
C ARG A 180 -8.02 5.78 0.07
N ILE A 181 -9.00 5.37 0.87
CA ILE A 181 -9.01 4.10 1.59
C ILE A 181 -10.38 3.45 1.40
N ASP A 182 -10.39 2.19 0.98
CA ASP A 182 -11.58 1.35 0.88
C ASP A 182 -11.52 0.29 1.98
N LEU A 183 -12.51 0.31 2.88
CA LEU A 183 -12.68 -0.70 3.91
C LEU A 183 -13.74 -1.72 3.46
N LEU A 184 -13.26 -2.94 3.19
CA LEU A 184 -13.99 -4.02 2.55
C LEU A 184 -14.43 -5.06 3.57
N ARG A 185 -15.51 -5.80 3.28
CA ARG A 185 -16.08 -6.78 4.21
C ARG A 185 -15.33 -8.11 4.24
N ASP A 186 -14.66 -8.48 3.14
CA ASP A 186 -14.09 -9.81 2.94
C ASP A 186 -12.99 -9.87 1.87
N GLN A 187 -12.31 -11.02 1.80
CA GLN A 187 -11.27 -11.30 0.80
C GLN A 187 -11.81 -11.36 -0.62
N LEU A 188 -13.06 -11.78 -0.82
CA LEU A 188 -13.69 -11.81 -2.14
C LEU A 188 -13.77 -10.39 -2.73
N SER A 189 -14.22 -9.42 -1.93
CA SER A 189 -14.29 -8.02 -2.31
C SER A 189 -12.90 -7.43 -2.56
N LEU A 190 -11.92 -7.80 -1.72
CA LEU A 190 -10.50 -7.39 -1.90
C LEU A 190 -9.94 -7.90 -3.23
N SER A 191 -10.13 -9.18 -3.53
CA SER A 191 -9.69 -9.80 -4.79
C SER A 191 -10.38 -9.18 -6.00
N ALA A 192 -11.69 -8.98 -5.94
CA ALA A 192 -12.45 -8.38 -7.03
C ALA A 192 -12.01 -6.94 -7.33
N MET A 193 -11.73 -6.14 -6.29
CA MET A 193 -11.36 -4.72 -6.44
C MET A 193 -9.87 -4.52 -6.82
N SER A 194 -8.98 -5.43 -6.44
CA SER A 194 -7.54 -5.33 -6.70
C SER A 194 -7.08 -6.08 -7.96
N GLY A 195 -7.84 -7.10 -8.38
CA GLY A 195 -7.43 -8.09 -9.38
C GLY A 195 -6.45 -9.15 -8.86
N LEU A 196 -6.24 -9.24 -7.53
CA LEU A 196 -5.48 -10.34 -6.94
C LEU A 196 -6.31 -11.65 -7.02
N PRO A 197 -5.76 -12.76 -7.52
CA PRO A 197 -6.46 -14.04 -7.51
C PRO A 197 -6.89 -14.43 -6.10
N GLU A 198 -8.16 -14.84 -5.93
CA GLU A 198 -8.73 -15.18 -4.62
C GLU A 198 -7.94 -16.28 -3.91
N GLN A 199 -7.55 -17.33 -4.64
CA GLN A 199 -6.73 -18.41 -4.08
C GLN A 199 -5.40 -17.90 -3.51
N ALA A 200 -4.77 -16.91 -4.15
CA ALA A 200 -3.52 -16.31 -3.68
C ALA A 200 -3.76 -15.51 -2.38
N ALA A 201 -4.84 -14.72 -2.35
CA ALA A 201 -5.25 -13.97 -1.16
C ALA A 201 -5.52 -14.90 0.04
N GLN A 202 -6.22 -16.01 -0.18
CA GLN A 202 -6.52 -17.02 0.83
C GLN A 202 -5.26 -17.77 1.30
N THR A 203 -4.40 -18.18 0.37
CA THR A 203 -3.21 -19.01 0.68
C THR A 203 -2.22 -18.27 1.58
N THR A 204 -2.07 -16.96 1.38
CA THR A 204 -1.11 -16.13 2.13
C THR A 204 -1.75 -15.26 3.21
N GLY A 205 -3.09 -15.25 3.29
CA GLY A 205 -3.83 -14.46 4.27
C GLY A 205 -3.74 -12.96 4.01
N THR A 206 -3.69 -12.54 2.74
CA THR A 206 -3.68 -11.11 2.37
C THR A 206 -4.95 -10.44 2.89
N VAL A 207 -4.76 -9.35 3.65
CA VAL A 207 -5.86 -8.57 4.25
C VAL A 207 -5.94 -7.14 3.69
N ALA A 208 -4.91 -6.67 3.00
CA ALA A 208 -4.89 -5.35 2.39
C ALA A 208 -3.97 -5.31 1.16
N ILE A 209 -4.24 -4.37 0.26
CA ILE A 209 -3.51 -4.12 -0.99
C ILE A 209 -3.56 -2.63 -1.32
N ALA A 210 -2.41 -2.04 -1.62
CA ALA A 210 -2.28 -0.73 -2.25
C ALA A 210 -2.19 -0.87 -3.77
N LYS A 211 -3.21 -0.42 -4.49
CA LYS A 211 -3.23 -0.41 -5.96
C LYS A 211 -4.22 0.61 -6.47
N PHE A 212 -4.02 1.09 -7.70
CA PHE A 212 -4.89 2.08 -8.31
C PHE A 212 -5.05 3.36 -7.46
N GLY A 213 -3.95 3.82 -6.84
CA GLY A 213 -3.91 5.10 -6.11
C GLY A 213 -4.68 5.11 -4.78
N ARG A 214 -4.99 3.94 -4.21
CA ARG A 214 -5.70 3.81 -2.93
C ARG A 214 -5.26 2.57 -2.15
N VAL A 215 -5.57 2.58 -0.86
CA VAL A 215 -5.51 1.38 -0.01
C VAL A 215 -6.86 0.67 -0.07
N MET A 216 -6.86 -0.64 -0.31
CA MET A 216 -8.02 -1.51 -0.13
C MET A 216 -7.70 -2.48 0.99
N MET A 217 -8.45 -2.45 2.09
CA MET A 217 -8.19 -3.29 3.24
C MET A 217 -9.48 -3.91 3.77
N ILE A 218 -9.40 -5.12 4.31
CA ILE A 218 -10.55 -5.80 4.89
C ILE A 218 -10.80 -5.25 6.29
N SER A 219 -12.05 -5.04 6.67
CA SER A 219 -12.43 -4.63 8.02
C SER A 219 -11.85 -5.59 9.06
N PRO A 220 -11.30 -5.09 10.19
CA PRO A 220 -10.88 -5.96 11.28
C PRO A 220 -12.00 -6.87 11.78
N ARG A 221 -13.28 -6.53 11.53
CA ARG A 221 -14.45 -7.38 11.81
C ARG A 221 -14.44 -8.72 11.08
N ALA A 222 -13.79 -8.80 9.92
CA ALA A 222 -13.74 -10.02 9.13
C ALA A 222 -12.75 -11.06 9.68
N SER A 223 -11.92 -10.69 10.66
CA SER A 223 -10.98 -11.59 11.32
C SER A 223 -11.52 -12.01 12.69
N ASP A 224 -11.63 -13.32 12.93
CA ASP A 224 -12.06 -13.89 14.22
C ASP A 224 -11.17 -13.48 15.41
N ARG A 225 -9.94 -13.03 15.15
CA ARG A 225 -8.94 -12.69 16.18
C ARG A 225 -8.37 -11.28 16.02
N GLY A 226 -8.98 -10.49 15.13
CA GLY A 226 -8.39 -9.24 14.66
C GLY A 226 -7.08 -9.46 13.91
N TYR A 227 -6.41 -8.37 13.58
CA TYR A 227 -5.07 -8.32 12.99
C TYR A 227 -4.52 -6.89 13.24
N PRO A 228 -3.21 -6.60 13.12
CA PRO A 228 -2.64 -5.28 13.41
C PRO A 228 -3.01 -4.25 12.32
N TRP A 229 -4.30 -3.97 12.16
CA TRP A 229 -4.89 -3.32 11.00
C TRP A 229 -4.47 -1.86 10.84
N LEU A 230 -4.13 -1.18 11.94
CA LEU A 230 -3.54 0.16 11.91
C LEU A 230 -2.13 0.15 11.31
N ASP A 231 -1.28 -0.81 11.70
CA ASP A 231 0.07 -0.95 11.12
C ASP A 231 -0.02 -1.46 9.66
N THR A 232 -0.99 -2.33 9.36
CA THR A 232 -1.30 -2.72 7.98
C THR A 232 -1.71 -1.52 7.12
N LEU A 233 -2.51 -0.59 7.63
CA LEU A 233 -2.83 0.63 6.88
C LEU A 233 -1.56 1.46 6.59
N ALA A 234 -0.67 1.62 7.55
CA ALA A 234 0.59 2.34 7.34
C ALA A 234 1.51 1.62 6.33
N HIS A 235 1.54 0.28 6.36
CA HIS A 235 2.22 -0.55 5.38
C HIS A 235 1.70 -0.28 3.96
N GLU A 236 0.38 -0.32 3.75
CA GLU A 236 -0.22 -0.05 2.43
C GLU A 236 -0.04 1.40 1.95
N LEU A 237 -0.06 2.37 2.87
CA LEU A 237 0.25 3.76 2.52
C LEU A 237 1.69 3.92 2.04
N THR A 238 2.61 3.10 2.56
CA THR A 238 4.00 3.07 2.10
C THR A 238 4.10 2.63 0.64
N HIS A 239 3.35 1.58 0.25
CA HIS A 239 3.28 1.17 -1.15
C HIS A 239 2.79 2.30 -2.07
N LEU A 240 1.76 3.06 -1.67
CA LEU A 240 1.31 4.21 -2.46
C LEU A 240 2.40 5.28 -2.62
N VAL A 241 3.18 5.56 -1.57
CA VAL A 241 4.31 6.50 -1.63
C VAL A 241 5.38 5.98 -2.58
N ILE A 242 5.74 4.69 -2.50
CA ILE A 242 6.75 4.08 -3.37
C ILE A 242 6.31 4.09 -4.84
N SER A 243 5.05 3.72 -5.09
CA SER A 243 4.41 3.79 -6.41
C SER A 243 4.49 5.20 -6.99
N GLN A 244 4.09 6.21 -6.22
CA GLN A 244 4.14 7.61 -6.63
C GLN A 244 5.59 8.09 -6.86
N ALA A 245 6.49 7.79 -5.91
CA ALA A 245 7.87 8.23 -5.91
C ALA A 245 8.64 7.67 -7.11
N THR A 246 8.34 6.43 -7.51
CA THR A 246 9.06 5.74 -8.60
C THR A 246 8.30 5.75 -9.93
N ARG A 247 7.01 6.12 -9.93
CA ARG A 247 6.07 5.89 -11.04
C ARG A 247 5.94 4.40 -11.37
N ASP A 248 5.64 3.59 -10.36
CA ASP A 248 5.50 2.12 -10.44
C ASP A 248 6.73 1.40 -11.02
N ARG A 249 7.94 1.88 -10.70
CA ARG A 249 9.21 1.25 -11.12
C ARG A 249 9.92 0.48 -10.02
N ALA A 250 9.53 0.66 -8.76
CA ALA A 250 10.10 -0.12 -7.67
C ALA A 250 9.77 -1.63 -7.86
N PRO A 251 10.76 -2.52 -7.76
CA PRO A 251 10.55 -3.96 -7.81
C PRO A 251 9.85 -4.42 -6.53
N LEU A 252 9.24 -5.60 -6.56
CA LEU A 252 8.51 -6.16 -5.42
C LEU A 252 9.34 -6.19 -4.13
N TRP A 253 10.59 -6.67 -4.17
CA TRP A 253 11.42 -6.74 -2.96
C TRP A 253 11.63 -5.37 -2.29
N LEU A 254 11.77 -4.31 -3.08
CA LEU A 254 11.98 -2.96 -2.56
C LEU A 254 10.67 -2.40 -2.02
N GLN A 255 9.55 -2.67 -2.70
CA GLN A 255 8.22 -2.29 -2.22
C GLN A 255 7.94 -2.90 -0.85
N GLU A 256 8.10 -4.22 -0.73
CA GLU A 256 7.81 -4.96 0.49
C GLU A 256 8.81 -4.67 1.61
N GLY A 257 10.11 -4.60 1.29
CA GLY A 257 11.14 -4.29 2.27
C GLY A 257 11.00 -2.90 2.87
N VAL A 258 10.72 -1.88 2.05
CA VAL A 258 10.47 -0.52 2.55
C VAL A 258 9.16 -0.45 3.31
N ALA A 259 8.09 -1.10 2.84
CA ALA A 259 6.82 -1.14 3.57
C ALA A 259 6.95 -1.85 4.94
N LYS A 260 7.82 -2.86 5.07
CA LYS A 260 8.16 -3.49 6.36
C LYS A 260 9.07 -2.64 7.25
N HIS A 261 9.95 -1.82 6.67
CA HIS A 261 10.72 -0.84 7.43
C HIS A 261 9.81 0.26 8.02
N GLU A 262 8.81 0.70 7.26
CA GLU A 262 7.97 1.85 7.59
C GLU A 262 6.69 1.53 8.39
N GLU A 263 6.20 0.29 8.36
CA GLU A 263 4.85 -0.10 8.88
C GLU A 263 4.54 0.35 10.31
N ARG A 264 5.55 0.52 11.17
CA ARG A 264 5.37 0.89 12.59
C ARG A 264 5.91 2.27 12.95
N ARG A 265 6.58 2.95 12.02
CA ARG A 265 7.29 4.22 12.29
C ARG A 265 6.36 5.42 12.48
N TRP A 266 5.08 5.27 12.16
CA TRP A 266 4.03 6.26 12.43
C TRP A 266 3.67 6.40 13.92
N ARG A 267 4.09 5.43 14.75
CA ARG A 267 3.82 5.37 16.19
C ARG A 267 5.08 5.11 16.99
N LYS A 268 4.98 5.27 18.32
CA LYS A 268 6.04 4.87 19.25
C LYS A 268 6.23 3.35 19.16
N GLN A 269 7.49 2.92 19.13
CA GLN A 269 7.84 1.50 19.19
C GLN A 269 7.41 0.88 20.52
N GLN A 270 6.88 -0.33 20.45
CA GLN A 270 6.38 -1.11 21.56
C GLN A 270 7.32 -2.30 21.85
N PRO A 271 7.35 -2.85 23.08
CA PRO A 271 8.30 -3.91 23.46
C PRO A 271 8.29 -5.15 22.56
N PHE A 272 7.11 -5.54 22.04
CA PHE A 272 6.94 -6.71 21.19
C PHE A 272 7.26 -6.47 19.72
N ASP A 273 7.42 -5.21 19.28
CA ASP A 273 7.76 -4.90 17.89
C ASP A 273 9.12 -5.50 17.50
N VAL A 274 10.02 -5.67 18.47
CA VAL A 274 11.37 -6.23 18.30
C VAL A 274 11.51 -7.64 18.86
N ALA A 275 10.42 -8.25 19.33
CA ALA A 275 10.46 -9.57 19.95
C ALA A 275 10.88 -10.68 18.96
N VAL A 276 10.59 -10.49 17.66
CA VAL A 276 11.08 -11.35 16.59
C VAL A 276 11.79 -10.48 15.56
N SER A 277 13.12 -10.62 15.50
CA SER A 277 13.95 -9.89 14.54
C SER A 277 13.76 -10.43 13.12
N HIS A 278 13.67 -9.52 12.13
CA HIS A 278 13.71 -9.88 10.71
C HIS A 278 15.00 -10.62 10.37
N ASP A 279 16.15 -10.20 10.91
CA ASP A 279 17.45 -10.87 10.72
C ASP A 279 17.42 -12.32 11.19
N ALA A 280 16.79 -12.58 12.33
CA ALA A 280 16.68 -13.92 12.89
C ALA A 280 15.81 -14.84 12.02
N VAL A 281 14.68 -14.34 11.50
CA VAL A 281 13.79 -15.10 10.61
C VAL A 281 14.45 -15.33 9.25
N ALA A 282 15.10 -14.30 8.68
CA ALA A 282 15.83 -14.40 7.43
C ALA A 282 16.98 -15.41 7.53
N PHE A 283 17.79 -15.33 8.60
CA PHE A 283 18.88 -16.26 8.83
C PHE A 283 18.41 -17.71 9.04
N ASP A 284 17.32 -17.94 9.80
CA ASP A 284 16.71 -19.27 9.94
C ASP A 284 16.22 -19.80 8.58
N GLY A 285 15.59 -18.96 7.77
CA GLY A 285 15.17 -19.30 6.41
C GLY A 285 16.32 -19.74 5.51
N ILE A 286 17.42 -18.97 5.52
CA ILE A 286 18.65 -19.25 4.77
C ILE A 286 19.29 -20.57 5.23
N THR A 287 19.41 -20.79 6.54
CA THR A 287 20.05 -22.01 7.08
C THR A 287 19.24 -23.28 6.76
N ARG A 288 17.93 -23.14 6.61
CA ARG A 288 17.01 -24.23 6.20
C ARG A 288 16.86 -24.39 4.69
N GLY A 289 17.42 -23.48 3.88
CA GLY A 289 17.32 -23.52 2.42
C GLY A 289 15.90 -23.27 1.89
N ILE A 290 15.10 -22.45 2.59
CA ILE A 290 13.78 -22.00 2.12
C ILE A 290 13.76 -20.52 1.75
N ASP A 291 14.93 -19.88 1.76
CA ASP A 291 15.11 -18.51 1.31
C ASP A 291 14.83 -18.34 -0.18
N LEU A 292 14.56 -17.10 -0.57
CA LEU A 292 14.42 -16.71 -1.96
C LEU A 292 15.47 -15.66 -2.30
N SER A 293 15.92 -15.63 -3.56
CA SER A 293 16.66 -14.47 -4.05
C SER A 293 15.77 -13.23 -3.97
N LEU A 294 16.32 -12.08 -3.59
CA LEU A 294 15.59 -10.81 -3.56
C LEU A 294 14.91 -10.51 -4.90
N THR A 295 15.53 -10.86 -6.03
CA THR A 295 14.94 -10.69 -7.36
C THR A 295 14.07 -11.86 -7.84
N GLY A 296 13.99 -12.94 -7.05
CA GLY A 296 13.30 -14.19 -7.37
C GLY A 296 11.89 -14.33 -6.77
N LEU A 297 11.34 -13.28 -6.16
CA LEU A 297 10.03 -13.32 -5.46
C LEU A 297 8.82 -13.50 -6.40
N GLY A 298 9.00 -13.28 -7.71
CA GLY A 298 7.91 -13.31 -8.67
C GLY A 298 7.01 -12.06 -8.60
N PRO A 299 5.74 -12.15 -9.06
CA PRO A 299 4.86 -11.00 -9.19
C PRO A 299 4.21 -10.54 -7.88
N SER A 300 4.16 -11.39 -6.85
CA SER A 300 3.62 -11.06 -5.52
C SER A 300 4.05 -12.10 -4.49
N ILE A 301 4.38 -11.66 -3.27
CA ILE A 301 4.60 -12.56 -2.11
C ILE A 301 3.34 -13.38 -1.82
N ALA A 302 2.15 -12.83 -2.12
CA ALA A 302 0.86 -13.52 -1.97
C ALA A 302 0.71 -14.76 -2.87
N MET A 303 1.58 -14.94 -3.87
CA MET A 303 1.56 -16.08 -4.79
C MET A 303 2.60 -17.15 -4.44
N LEU A 304 3.33 -17.00 -3.33
CA LEU A 304 4.25 -18.03 -2.86
C LEU A 304 3.50 -19.27 -2.35
N PRO A 305 4.08 -20.48 -2.45
CA PRO A 305 3.39 -21.74 -2.21
C PRO A 305 2.98 -21.98 -0.75
N SER A 306 3.51 -21.21 0.21
CA SER A 306 3.13 -21.33 1.61
C SER A 306 3.29 -20.02 2.38
N ALA A 307 2.48 -19.86 3.44
CA ALA A 307 2.60 -18.75 4.39
C ALA A 307 3.96 -18.71 5.10
N GLU A 308 4.64 -19.85 5.23
CA GLU A 308 5.98 -19.91 5.82
C GLU A 308 7.03 -19.29 4.92
N GLN A 309 7.04 -19.69 3.65
CA GLN A 309 7.97 -19.11 2.68
C GLN A 309 7.68 -17.62 2.46
N ALA A 310 6.40 -17.22 2.48
CA ALA A 310 6.03 -15.81 2.48
C ALA A 310 6.57 -15.07 3.70
N GLY A 311 6.46 -15.65 4.90
CA GLY A 311 7.01 -15.07 6.13
C GLY A 311 8.53 -14.90 6.10
N VAL A 312 9.26 -15.88 5.55
CA VAL A 312 10.71 -15.76 5.33
C VAL A 312 11.01 -14.67 4.30
N ALA A 313 10.34 -14.68 3.15
CA ALA A 313 10.54 -13.67 2.12
C ALA A 313 10.33 -12.23 2.63
N PHE A 314 9.28 -12.00 3.43
CA PHE A 314 9.07 -10.71 4.10
C PHE A 314 10.22 -10.33 5.03
N ALA A 315 10.72 -11.28 5.82
CA ALA A 315 11.84 -11.04 6.73
C ALA A 315 13.15 -10.77 5.97
N GLU A 316 13.39 -11.45 4.84
CA GLU A 316 14.58 -11.23 4.02
C GLU A 316 14.61 -9.82 3.42
N VAL A 317 13.50 -9.38 2.81
CA VAL A 317 13.44 -8.05 2.20
C VAL A 317 13.49 -6.95 3.25
N ALA A 318 12.87 -7.15 4.41
CA ALA A 318 12.92 -6.21 5.52
C ALA A 318 14.34 -6.12 6.11
N SER A 319 14.96 -7.27 6.41
CA SER A 319 16.33 -7.36 6.91
C SER A 319 17.34 -6.73 5.95
N PHE A 320 17.19 -6.96 4.64
CA PHE A 320 18.05 -6.35 3.64
C PHE A 320 17.90 -4.82 3.59
N VAL A 321 16.66 -4.31 3.63
CA VAL A 321 16.39 -2.86 3.64
C VAL A 321 16.91 -2.22 4.94
N ASP A 322 16.67 -2.85 6.09
CA ASP A 322 17.19 -2.42 7.39
C ASP A 322 18.73 -2.34 7.36
N TYR A 323 19.39 -3.35 6.80
CA TYR A 323 20.83 -3.36 6.60
C TYR A 323 21.29 -2.21 5.68
N TYR A 324 20.65 -2.02 4.52
CA TYR A 324 20.98 -0.94 3.59
C TYR A 324 20.88 0.44 4.26
N VAL A 325 19.78 0.70 4.98
CA VAL A 325 19.57 1.95 5.72
C VAL A 325 20.64 2.12 6.81
N SER A 326 20.98 1.05 7.54
CA SER A 326 22.02 1.11 8.58
C SER A 326 23.41 1.52 8.05
N LYS A 327 23.69 1.25 6.76
CA LYS A 327 24.98 1.59 6.12
C LYS A 327 24.98 2.93 5.41
N GLN A 328 23.84 3.32 4.81
CA GLN A 328 23.73 4.55 4.03
C GLN A 328 23.19 5.75 4.83
N GLY A 329 22.57 5.50 5.98
CA GLY A 329 22.03 6.52 6.88
C GLY A 329 20.66 7.06 6.46
N ASP A 330 20.23 8.10 7.15
CA ASP A 330 18.89 8.69 6.96
C ASP A 330 18.68 9.20 5.52
N GLY A 331 17.46 9.00 5.02
CA GLY A 331 17.06 9.40 3.67
C GLY A 331 17.64 8.55 2.53
N ALA A 332 18.36 7.46 2.83
CA ALA A 332 18.88 6.54 1.82
C ALA A 332 17.78 5.97 0.92
N LEU A 333 16.62 5.62 1.51
CA LEU A 333 15.47 5.10 0.78
C LEU A 333 14.89 6.15 -0.17
N GLY A 334 14.67 7.38 0.30
CA GLY A 334 14.21 8.48 -0.56
C GLY A 334 15.12 8.72 -1.76
N LYS A 335 16.45 8.72 -1.56
CA LYS A 335 17.44 8.83 -2.65
C LYS A 335 17.35 7.65 -3.63
N LEU A 336 17.18 6.43 -3.14
CA LEU A 336 17.03 5.24 -3.98
C LEU A 336 15.75 5.30 -4.84
N LEU A 337 14.62 5.70 -4.25
CA LEU A 337 13.36 5.88 -4.97
C LEU A 337 13.46 6.98 -6.04
N LEU A 338 14.15 8.08 -5.72
CA LEU A 338 14.40 9.16 -6.69
C LEU A 338 15.30 8.71 -7.83
N ALA A 339 16.39 7.99 -7.56
CA ALA A 339 17.29 7.47 -8.59
C ALA A 339 16.56 6.50 -9.54
N LEU A 340 15.70 5.62 -9.00
CA LEU A 340 14.81 4.79 -9.82
C LEU A 340 13.87 5.62 -10.70
N ARG A 341 13.39 6.76 -10.17
CA ARG A 341 12.53 7.65 -10.93
C ARG A 341 13.28 8.34 -12.08
N GLU A 342 14.47 8.85 -11.84
CA GLU A 342 15.21 9.65 -12.82
C GLU A 342 15.85 8.79 -13.90
N GLY A 343 16.24 7.55 -13.60
CA GLY A 343 16.89 6.64 -14.54
C GLY A 343 16.06 6.22 -15.76
N GLY A 344 14.75 6.45 -15.75
CA GLY A 344 13.85 6.05 -16.83
C GLY A 344 13.42 4.57 -16.77
N PRO A 345 12.70 4.06 -17.78
CA PRO A 345 12.10 2.72 -17.76
C PRO A 345 13.09 1.54 -17.81
N LYS A 346 14.30 1.75 -18.31
CA LYS A 346 15.33 0.70 -18.46
C LYS A 346 16.26 0.61 -17.23
N HIS A 347 16.19 1.57 -16.33
CA HIS A 347 17.08 1.67 -15.18
C HIS A 347 16.63 0.72 -14.09
N THR A 348 17.50 -0.22 -13.73
CA THR A 348 17.17 -1.26 -12.76
C THR A 348 17.46 -0.79 -11.33
N PRO A 349 16.91 -1.46 -10.32
CA PRO A 349 17.28 -1.26 -8.91
C PRO A 349 18.78 -1.42 -8.67
N SER A 350 19.42 -2.35 -9.38
CA SER A 350 20.86 -2.53 -9.31
C SER A 350 21.63 -1.33 -9.85
N ASP A 351 21.14 -0.69 -10.93
CA ASP A 351 21.75 0.52 -11.47
C ASP A 351 21.59 1.71 -10.53
N ALA A 352 20.41 1.85 -9.89
CA ALA A 352 20.15 2.92 -8.93
C ALA A 352 21.01 2.77 -7.65
N ILE A 353 21.14 1.55 -7.12
CA ILE A 353 22.05 1.28 -5.99
C ILE A 353 23.49 1.55 -6.40
N LYS A 354 23.92 1.10 -7.58
CA LYS A 354 25.28 1.35 -8.10
C LYS A 354 25.59 2.84 -8.27
N GLN A 355 24.63 3.62 -8.75
CA GLN A 355 24.76 5.08 -8.86
C GLN A 355 24.99 5.73 -7.49
N LEU A 356 24.29 5.27 -6.45
CA LEU A 356 24.34 5.86 -5.11
C LEU A 356 25.51 5.38 -4.27
N THR A 357 25.94 4.13 -4.44
CA THR A 357 26.90 3.48 -3.52
C THR A 357 28.13 2.92 -4.21
N GLN A 358 28.28 3.10 -5.53
CA GLN A 358 29.35 2.54 -6.37
C GLN A 358 29.37 1.00 -6.46
N HIS A 359 28.39 0.31 -5.88
CA HIS A 359 28.28 -1.14 -5.82
C HIS A 359 26.91 -1.60 -6.29
N ASP A 360 26.84 -2.72 -7.01
CA ASP A 360 25.59 -3.26 -7.53
C ASP A 360 24.79 -4.02 -6.46
N LEU A 361 23.55 -4.40 -6.79
CA LEU A 361 22.66 -5.12 -5.85
C LEU A 361 23.27 -6.45 -5.38
N LYS A 362 24.00 -7.16 -6.27
CA LYS A 362 24.63 -8.44 -5.93
C LYS A 362 25.72 -8.27 -4.86
N HIS A 363 26.50 -7.20 -4.95
CA HIS A 363 27.49 -6.85 -3.94
C HIS A 363 26.83 -6.59 -2.58
N TRP A 364 25.75 -5.80 -2.56
CA TRP A 364 24.99 -5.53 -1.35
C TRP A 364 24.36 -6.79 -0.73
N GLU A 365 23.74 -7.65 -1.55
CA GLU A 365 23.18 -8.92 -1.08
C GLU A 365 24.26 -9.80 -0.45
N LYS A 366 25.44 -9.88 -1.08
CA LYS A 366 26.59 -10.62 -0.53
C LYS A 366 27.04 -10.06 0.82
N GLN A 367 27.15 -8.74 0.94
CA GLN A 367 27.55 -8.10 2.21
C GLN A 367 26.51 -8.30 3.32
N TRP A 368 25.22 -8.19 2.99
CA TRP A 368 24.12 -8.46 3.92
C TRP A 368 24.12 -9.91 4.41
N ARG A 369 24.24 -10.89 3.50
CA ARG A 369 24.33 -12.32 3.89
C ARG A 369 25.55 -12.60 4.77
N ALA A 370 26.69 -11.98 4.46
CA ALA A 370 27.88 -12.07 5.31
C ALA A 370 27.68 -11.42 6.69
N HIS A 371 26.92 -10.32 6.75
CA HIS A 371 26.54 -9.67 8.01
C HIS A 371 25.66 -10.57 8.87
N LEU A 372 24.62 -11.19 8.29
CA LEU A 372 23.79 -12.16 9.01
C LEU A 372 24.59 -13.35 9.52
N ALA A 373 25.50 -13.90 8.70
CA ALA A 373 26.37 -14.99 9.10
C ALA A 373 27.31 -14.61 10.27
N ALA A 374 27.80 -13.36 10.28
CA ALA A 374 28.64 -12.85 11.36
C ALA A 374 27.86 -12.56 12.65
N LEU A 375 26.62 -12.05 12.54
CA LEU A 375 25.74 -11.82 13.69
C LEU A 375 25.23 -13.13 14.31
N HIS A 376 25.01 -14.14 13.45
CA HIS A 376 24.44 -15.43 13.81
C HIS A 376 23.15 -15.32 14.67
N PRO A 377 22.16 -14.51 14.22
CA PRO A 377 21.00 -14.16 15.03
C PRO A 377 20.16 -15.42 15.32
N THR A 378 19.57 -15.47 16.51
CA THR A 378 18.80 -16.64 16.94
C THR A 378 17.32 -16.32 17.02
N LEU A 379 16.50 -17.22 16.46
CA LEU A 379 15.06 -17.15 16.66
C LEU A 379 14.70 -17.52 18.10
N PRO A 380 13.79 -16.75 18.73
CA PRO A 380 13.16 -17.20 19.97
C PRO A 380 12.58 -18.59 19.77
N THR A 381 12.71 -19.45 20.78
CA THR A 381 12.23 -20.84 20.74
C THR A 381 10.78 -20.93 20.25
N ALA A 382 9.90 -20.07 20.76
CA ALA A 382 8.49 -20.01 20.36
C ALA A 382 8.23 -19.55 18.92
N ALA A 383 9.21 -18.95 18.24
CA ALA A 383 9.15 -18.56 16.83
C ALA A 383 9.67 -19.64 15.86
N LYS A 384 10.30 -20.72 16.37
CA LYS A 384 10.87 -21.79 15.54
C LYS A 384 9.79 -22.71 14.96
N HIS A 385 10.06 -23.27 13.77
CA HIS A 385 9.12 -24.13 13.05
C HIS A 385 8.62 -25.34 13.85
N HIS A 386 9.49 -26.05 14.58
CA HIS A 386 9.12 -27.24 15.36
C HIS A 386 8.12 -26.93 16.50
N HIS A 387 7.95 -25.66 16.88
CA HIS A 387 6.91 -25.26 17.84
C HIS A 387 5.51 -25.15 17.22
N ARG A 388 5.35 -25.33 15.90
CA ARG A 388 4.02 -25.31 15.24
C ARG A 388 3.11 -26.45 15.70
N ASP A 389 3.65 -27.63 15.96
CA ASP A 389 2.86 -28.75 16.47
C ASP A 389 2.38 -28.49 17.91
N ALA A 390 3.29 -27.99 18.76
CA ALA A 390 2.94 -27.53 20.10
C ALA A 390 1.89 -26.41 20.05
N ALA A 391 2.03 -25.44 19.14
CA ALA A 391 1.07 -24.37 18.94
C ALA A 391 -0.30 -24.87 18.45
N ARG A 392 -0.33 -25.87 17.58
CA ARG A 392 -1.58 -26.51 17.13
C ARG A 392 -2.30 -27.25 18.26
N VAL A 393 -1.56 -27.97 19.10
CA VAL A 393 -2.12 -28.63 20.30
C VAL A 393 -2.60 -27.59 21.31
N ALA A 394 -1.79 -26.57 21.60
CA ALA A 394 -2.17 -25.46 22.47
C ALA A 394 -3.40 -24.71 21.94
N GLY A 395 -3.52 -24.53 20.63
CA GLY A 395 -4.69 -23.93 19.99
C GLY A 395 -5.99 -24.73 20.20
N ARG A 396 -5.92 -26.07 20.12
CA ARG A 396 -7.05 -26.95 20.45
C ARG A 396 -7.44 -26.85 21.92
N LYS A 397 -6.45 -26.83 22.83
CA LYS A 397 -6.68 -26.65 24.27
C LYS A 397 -7.23 -25.27 24.63
N LEU A 398 -6.77 -24.23 23.94
CA LEU A 398 -7.33 -22.89 24.05
C LEU A 398 -8.80 -22.88 23.67
N ARG A 399 -9.16 -23.49 22.53
CA ARG A 399 -10.55 -23.59 22.10
C ARG A 399 -11.40 -24.38 23.09
N LEU A 400 -10.89 -25.50 23.61
CA LEU A 400 -11.56 -26.28 24.65
C LEU A 400 -11.77 -25.46 25.93
N GLY A 401 -10.74 -24.73 26.38
CA GLY A 401 -10.83 -23.83 27.54
C GLY A 401 -11.90 -22.75 27.36
N GLN A 402 -11.98 -22.12 26.18
CA GLN A 402 -13.03 -21.16 25.85
C GLN A 402 -14.43 -21.78 25.89
N LEU A 403 -14.60 -22.99 25.35
CA LEU A 403 -15.88 -23.72 25.41
C LEU A 403 -16.27 -24.06 26.85
N LEU A 404 -15.31 -24.51 27.68
CA LEU A 404 -15.53 -24.81 29.09
C LEU A 404 -15.92 -23.57 29.90
N LEU A 405 -15.32 -22.41 29.61
CA LEU A 405 -15.75 -21.13 30.19
C LEU A 405 -17.19 -20.78 29.80
N GLY A 406 -17.53 -20.95 28.51
CA GLY A 406 -18.87 -20.69 28.00
C GLY A 406 -19.97 -21.55 28.64
N VAL A 407 -19.64 -22.76 29.12
CA VAL A 407 -20.57 -23.64 29.85
C VAL A 407 -20.43 -23.57 31.38
N GLY A 408 -19.73 -22.56 31.91
CA GLY A 408 -19.63 -22.33 33.35
C GLY A 408 -18.70 -23.31 34.09
N GLN A 409 -17.69 -23.88 33.42
CA GLN A 409 -16.70 -24.79 34.02
C GLN A 409 -15.29 -24.16 34.07
N PRO A 410 -15.07 -23.07 34.82
CA PRO A 410 -13.81 -22.33 34.78
C PRO A 410 -12.62 -23.09 35.40
N ARG A 411 -12.87 -24.00 36.36
CA ARG A 411 -11.81 -24.86 36.92
C ARG A 411 -11.27 -25.86 35.89
N ALA A 412 -12.15 -26.49 35.12
CA ALA A 412 -11.76 -27.39 34.04
C ALA A 412 -11.04 -26.62 32.91
N ALA A 413 -11.54 -25.43 32.56
CA ALA A 413 -10.89 -24.55 31.60
C ALA A 413 -9.45 -24.20 32.03
N ALA A 414 -9.24 -23.82 33.30
CA ALA A 414 -7.93 -23.47 33.82
C ALA A 414 -6.92 -24.64 33.69
N ILE A 415 -7.34 -25.89 33.88
CA ILE A 415 -6.47 -27.07 33.74
C ILE A 415 -5.98 -27.21 32.29
N GLU A 416 -6.90 -27.17 31.32
CA GLU A 416 -6.56 -27.29 29.89
C GLU A 416 -5.67 -26.13 29.42
N LEU A 417 -5.97 -24.92 29.87
CA LEU A 417 -5.24 -23.72 29.51
C LEU A 417 -3.85 -23.66 30.17
N GLN A 418 -3.68 -24.22 31.37
CA GLN A 418 -2.37 -24.33 32.00
C GLN A 418 -1.46 -25.31 31.25
N GLN A 419 -2.00 -26.42 30.73
CA GLN A 419 -1.26 -27.33 29.86
C GLN A 419 -0.90 -26.66 28.52
N ALA A 420 -1.82 -25.87 27.95
CA ALA A 420 -1.55 -25.08 26.75
C ALA A 420 -0.44 -24.04 26.98
N LEU A 421 -0.42 -23.39 28.15
CA LEU A 421 0.57 -22.38 28.50
C LEU A 421 1.96 -23.00 28.67
N ALA A 422 2.05 -24.19 29.27
CA ALA A 422 3.31 -24.92 29.39
C ALA A 422 3.92 -25.24 28.01
N ALA A 423 3.08 -25.56 27.01
CA ALA A 423 3.53 -25.82 25.64
C ALA A 423 3.83 -24.55 24.83
N THR A 424 3.16 -23.44 25.16
CA THR A 424 3.30 -22.15 24.45
C THR A 424 3.36 -20.96 25.43
N PRO A 425 4.47 -20.81 26.18
CA PRO A 425 4.57 -19.78 27.21
C PRO A 425 4.39 -18.36 26.69
N GLU A 426 4.73 -18.11 25.42
CA GLU A 426 4.67 -16.79 24.77
C GLU A 426 3.29 -16.45 24.17
N SER A 427 2.31 -17.35 24.28
CA SER A 427 1.01 -17.17 23.63
C SER A 427 0.11 -16.22 24.43
N SER A 428 -0.09 -15.01 23.89
CA SER A 428 -1.04 -14.02 24.43
C SER A 428 -2.44 -14.58 24.59
N ALA A 429 -2.94 -15.31 23.59
CA ALA A 429 -4.29 -15.86 23.61
C ALA A 429 -4.47 -16.92 24.71
N VAL A 430 -3.46 -17.77 24.92
CA VAL A 430 -3.49 -18.77 26.01
C VAL A 430 -3.40 -18.11 27.37
N ARG A 431 -2.51 -17.12 27.55
CA ARG A 431 -2.40 -16.33 28.79
C ARG A 431 -3.71 -15.62 29.12
N CYS A 432 -4.32 -14.97 28.13
CA CYS A 432 -5.60 -14.29 28.26
C CYS A 432 -6.71 -15.26 28.64
N GLY A 433 -6.82 -16.41 27.97
CA GLY A 433 -7.81 -17.43 28.32
C GLY A 433 -7.61 -17.99 29.73
N LEU A 434 -6.36 -18.24 30.14
CA LEU A 434 -6.08 -18.74 31.50
C LEU A 434 -6.39 -17.68 32.57
N ALA A 435 -6.08 -16.41 32.29
CA ALA A 435 -6.43 -15.30 33.17
C ALA A 435 -7.96 -15.19 33.33
N ASP A 436 -8.72 -15.34 32.25
CA ASP A 436 -10.19 -15.37 32.26
C ASP A 436 -10.74 -16.50 33.15
N ALA A 437 -10.20 -17.72 32.99
CA ALA A 437 -10.57 -18.85 33.83
C ALA A 437 -10.21 -18.66 35.32
N GLN A 438 -9.10 -17.96 35.59
CA GLN A 438 -8.71 -17.60 36.95
C GLN A 438 -9.68 -16.54 37.52
N LEU A 439 -9.98 -15.47 36.79
CA LEU A 439 -10.95 -14.48 37.25
C LEU A 439 -12.31 -15.11 37.59
N ALA A 440 -12.81 -16.00 36.74
CA ALA A 440 -14.04 -16.75 36.96
C ALA A 440 -14.02 -17.68 38.18
N THR A 441 -12.84 -17.96 38.77
CA THR A 441 -12.68 -18.71 40.03
C THR A 441 -12.30 -17.84 41.22
N GLY A 442 -12.43 -16.52 41.12
CA GLY A 442 -12.01 -15.56 42.15
C GLY A 442 -10.49 -15.41 42.26
N GLN A 443 -9.77 -15.90 41.24
CA GLN A 443 -8.33 -16.08 41.25
C GLN A 443 -7.58 -14.87 40.66
N TRP A 444 -7.81 -13.66 41.22
CA TRP A 444 -7.35 -12.37 40.66
C TRP A 444 -5.81 -12.17 40.56
N TRP A 445 -5.07 -12.31 41.66
CA TRP A 445 -3.59 -12.21 41.69
C TRP A 445 -2.81 -13.11 40.68
N ARG A 446 -3.20 -14.37 40.51
CA ARG A 446 -2.75 -15.28 39.46
C ARG A 446 -3.08 -14.74 38.06
N ALA A 447 -4.30 -14.25 37.83
CA ALA A 447 -4.68 -13.67 36.54
C ALA A 447 -3.82 -12.44 36.21
N ARG A 448 -3.62 -11.55 37.18
CA ARG A 448 -2.73 -10.39 37.06
C ARG A 448 -1.30 -10.80 36.71
N ARG A 449 -0.75 -11.82 37.36
CA ARG A 449 0.61 -12.31 37.08
C ARG A 449 0.79 -12.82 35.65
N LEU A 450 -0.24 -13.38 35.02
CA LEU A 450 -0.16 -13.89 33.65
C LEU A 450 -0.03 -12.78 32.60
N LEU A 451 -0.54 -11.59 32.91
CA LEU A 451 -0.65 -10.48 31.99
C LEU A 451 0.27 -9.30 32.33
N ALA A 452 0.84 -9.25 33.54
CA ALA A 452 1.63 -8.11 34.01
C ALA A 452 2.88 -7.80 33.16
N ASP A 453 3.53 -8.82 32.62
CA ASP A 453 4.80 -8.68 31.90
C ASP A 453 4.59 -8.76 30.39
N THR A 454 4.72 -7.61 29.71
CA THR A 454 4.57 -7.49 28.26
C THR A 454 5.68 -8.21 27.49
N HIS A 455 6.82 -8.53 28.13
CA HIS A 455 7.96 -9.20 27.48
C HIS A 455 7.76 -10.71 27.34
N GLN A 456 6.76 -11.30 28.01
CA GLN A 456 6.45 -12.73 27.93
C GLN A 456 5.46 -13.08 26.81
N VAL A 457 5.30 -12.16 25.86
CA VAL A 457 4.38 -12.30 24.75
C VAL A 457 5.08 -11.86 23.48
N LEU A 458 5.11 -12.75 22.48
CA LEU A 458 5.66 -12.43 21.17
C LEU A 458 4.70 -11.62 20.30
N ARG A 459 3.40 -11.89 20.40
CA ARG A 459 2.35 -11.27 19.57
C ARG A 459 1.10 -11.05 20.41
N PRO A 460 0.87 -9.84 20.96
CA PRO A 460 -0.32 -9.57 21.75
C PRO A 460 -1.57 -9.54 20.86
N SER A 461 -2.69 -9.98 21.40
CA SER A 461 -4.01 -9.87 20.76
C SER A 461 -4.80 -8.70 21.36
N GLY A 462 -5.87 -8.27 20.68
CA GLY A 462 -6.71 -7.18 21.17
C GLY A 462 -7.26 -7.47 22.58
N ARG A 463 -7.80 -8.68 22.79
CA ARG A 463 -8.33 -9.09 24.11
C ARG A 463 -7.25 -9.21 25.18
N TRP A 464 -6.01 -9.59 24.81
CA TRP A 464 -4.91 -9.60 25.78
C TRP A 464 -4.63 -8.19 26.30
N TRP A 465 -4.64 -7.18 25.41
CA TRP A 465 -4.45 -5.77 25.77
C TRP A 465 -5.56 -5.22 26.66
N SER A 466 -6.82 -5.50 26.34
CA SER A 466 -7.95 -5.02 27.14
C SER A 466 -7.89 -5.59 28.56
N LEU A 467 -7.63 -6.89 28.70
CA LEU A 467 -7.53 -7.54 30.00
C LEU A 467 -6.28 -7.14 30.78
N HIS A 468 -5.14 -6.94 30.10
CA HIS A 468 -3.93 -6.38 30.68
C HIS A 468 -4.20 -4.99 31.28
N GLY A 469 -4.83 -4.10 30.52
CA GLY A 469 -5.20 -2.75 30.98
C GLY A 469 -6.16 -2.79 32.18
N ALA A 470 -7.21 -3.60 32.09
CA ALA A 470 -8.23 -3.71 33.12
C ALA A 470 -7.69 -4.22 34.47
N LEU A 471 -6.76 -5.19 34.47
CA LEU A 471 -6.22 -5.77 35.71
C LEU A 471 -5.13 -4.92 36.38
N LEU A 472 -4.50 -4.01 35.64
CA LEU A 472 -3.32 -3.31 36.15
C LEU A 472 -3.59 -1.84 36.55
N GLN A 473 -4.59 -1.15 35.98
CA GLN A 473 -5.08 0.18 36.40
C GLN A 473 -4.00 1.19 36.90
N GLN A 474 -2.91 1.36 36.15
CA GLN A 474 -1.82 2.33 36.46
C GLN A 474 -1.71 3.44 35.42
N GLN A 475 -1.17 4.59 35.81
CA GLN A 475 -0.79 5.66 34.89
C GLN A 475 0.25 5.14 33.88
N GLY A 476 0.00 5.34 32.58
CA GLY A 476 0.80 4.74 31.49
C GLY A 476 0.14 3.54 30.81
N LEU A 477 -0.92 2.97 31.40
CA LEU A 477 -1.76 1.93 30.76
C LEU A 477 -2.88 2.50 29.86
N ALA A 478 -2.96 3.84 29.72
CA ALA A 478 -3.86 4.49 28.76
C ALA A 478 -3.63 4.00 27.32
N ASP A 479 -2.43 3.51 27.02
CA ASP A 479 -2.08 2.94 25.71
C ASP A 479 -2.65 1.51 25.52
N ALA A 480 -3.01 0.78 26.58
CA ALA A 480 -3.50 -0.60 26.48
C ALA A 480 -4.83 -0.67 25.72
N PHE A 481 -5.78 0.25 25.99
CA PHE A 481 -7.01 0.33 25.21
C PHE A 481 -6.70 0.60 23.73
N PHE A 482 -5.82 1.57 23.45
CA PHE A 482 -5.39 1.89 22.09
C PHE A 482 -4.78 0.67 21.38
N HIS A 483 -3.90 -0.08 22.05
CA HIS A 483 -3.32 -1.31 21.49
C HIS A 483 -4.36 -2.41 21.28
N GLY A 484 -5.35 -2.50 22.16
CA GLY A 484 -6.51 -3.37 22.00
C GLY A 484 -7.25 -3.06 20.69
N VAL A 485 -7.69 -1.82 20.52
CA VAL A 485 -8.42 -1.39 19.32
C VAL A 485 -7.57 -1.41 18.06
N ALA A 486 -6.25 -1.28 18.16
CA ALA A 486 -5.32 -1.42 17.04
C ALA A 486 -5.24 -2.85 16.49
N HIS A 487 -5.73 -3.85 17.24
CA HIS A 487 -5.75 -5.26 16.82
C HIS A 487 -7.16 -5.77 16.58
N ASP A 488 -8.09 -5.51 17.51
CA ASP A 488 -9.44 -6.11 17.48
C ASP A 488 -10.49 -5.12 18.02
N PRO A 489 -10.77 -4.02 17.29
CA PRO A 489 -11.58 -2.90 17.77
C PRO A 489 -13.05 -3.23 17.99
N LEU A 490 -13.54 -4.34 17.44
CA LEU A 490 -14.96 -4.69 17.46
C LEU A 490 -15.26 -5.87 18.41
N HIS A 491 -14.24 -6.48 19.00
CA HIS A 491 -14.45 -7.44 20.07
C HIS A 491 -15.03 -6.72 21.30
N PRO A 492 -16.17 -7.16 21.87
CA PRO A 492 -16.85 -6.44 22.96
C PRO A 492 -15.96 -6.15 24.18
N ALA A 493 -15.14 -7.12 24.59
CA ALA A 493 -14.16 -6.94 25.66
C ALA A 493 -13.16 -5.81 25.40
N VAL A 494 -12.76 -5.62 24.14
CA VAL A 494 -11.81 -4.59 23.73
C VAL A 494 -12.54 -3.24 23.61
N ALA A 495 -13.62 -3.21 22.82
CA ALA A 495 -14.40 -2.01 22.55
C ALA A 495 -14.96 -1.36 23.82
N CYS A 496 -15.25 -2.16 24.85
CA CYS A 496 -15.81 -1.70 26.11
C CYS A 496 -14.81 -1.73 27.29
N GLU A 497 -13.50 -1.85 27.03
CA GLU A 497 -12.45 -1.83 28.08
C GLU A 497 -12.71 -2.83 29.24
N GLU A 498 -13.17 -4.04 28.91
CA GLU A 498 -13.58 -5.09 29.86
C GLU A 498 -14.72 -4.72 30.82
N ARG A 499 -15.32 -3.51 30.72
CA ARG A 499 -16.40 -3.02 31.61
C ARG A 499 -17.61 -3.94 31.65
N VAL A 500 -17.92 -4.54 30.50
CA VAL A 500 -19.08 -5.44 30.33
C VAL A 500 -18.92 -6.73 31.15
N TYR A 501 -17.68 -7.09 31.52
CA TYR A 501 -17.38 -8.31 32.25
C TYR A 501 -17.17 -8.09 33.76
N GLY A 502 -17.30 -6.85 34.25
CA GLY A 502 -17.15 -6.53 35.68
C GLY A 502 -15.75 -6.84 36.23
N ILE A 503 -14.73 -6.87 35.37
CA ILE A 503 -13.35 -7.19 35.72
C ILE A 503 -12.68 -5.93 36.27
N TYR A 504 -13.06 -5.54 37.48
CA TYR A 504 -12.37 -4.51 38.24
C TYR A 504 -11.93 -5.11 39.58
N PRO A 505 -10.75 -4.74 40.09
CA PRO A 505 -10.33 -5.19 41.40
C PRO A 505 -11.43 -4.86 42.42
N PRO A 506 -11.73 -5.76 43.38
CA PRO A 506 -12.44 -5.32 44.57
C PRO A 506 -11.58 -4.23 45.23
N ASP A 507 -12.21 -3.08 45.51
CA ASP A 507 -11.58 -1.89 46.10
C ASP A 507 -10.64 -2.21 47.28
#